data_AF-A0A3B5MTT6-F1
#
_entry.id   AF-A0A3B5MTT6-F1
#
_cell.length_a   1.000
_cell.length_b   1.000
_cell.length_c   1.000
_cell.angle_alpha   90.00
_cell.angle_beta   90.00
_cell.angle_gamma   90.00
#
_symmetry.space_group_name_H-M   'P 1'
#
loop_
_entity.id
_entity.type
_entity.pdbx_description
1 polymer ?
#
loop_
_entity_poly.entity_id
_entity_poly.type
_entity_poly.pdbx_seq_one_letter_code
_entity_poly.pdbx_strand_id
1 'polypeptide(L)'
;MLVNFYRQAHGQNALRDSLGPALRDVLLDQTFSIRTDPLEVYKTWINQTETQTGHKSSLPYEVSAEEALSHPEVQRRIDIAIINLKNLTDRVLKAITSNLNKLPYGLRYTAKVLRDALKTKFPAASEAELYKIVGNLVYYRYMNPAIVAPDGFDVVDRSAGSALQPEQRHILGSIARMLQHAAANKHFHGDGYHVHALNQYITQTHGRFRKFLHSVCDVPEPEERFSMDEFSEQLIVNRPIVYISVSELLNTHKLLLEHQEVLCPDPSDPLRLILNDLGPVPSLQESARCSALLTCGSGFSTKQLIIDVIRTQPGDSLRDILKTKTSPDQEVCHNWLVQRRARQDAQTPEKMKRNPSLVANGNLSLEEKKRKIVRSLRRLEALGVLRPPRAEEQLLQMVAKDIRQQRVRRQRRGAELHKLQQTLSRLQEKSSFHCQQVEFYRHYITSCLDYLTTGSKGTKRNAAESRGKKKLPALSYSAARLQEKGVLLEIEDLPTTQ
;
A
#
# COMPACT_ATOMS: atom_id res chain seq x y z
N MET A 1 -5.74 -0.91 11.95
CA MET A 1 -4.28 -1.09 11.79
C MET A 1 -3.95 -2.29 10.90
N LEU A 2 -4.19 -3.54 11.34
CA LEU A 2 -3.85 -4.77 10.60
C LEU A 2 -4.30 -4.78 9.13
N VAL A 3 -5.58 -4.48 8.87
CA VAL A 3 -6.15 -4.49 7.51
C VAL A 3 -5.47 -3.46 6.61
N ASN A 4 -5.16 -2.27 7.15
CA ASN A 4 -4.46 -1.23 6.38
C ASN A 4 -3.02 -1.64 6.12
N PHE A 5 -2.36 -2.26 7.10
CA PHE A 5 -1.02 -2.82 6.93
C PHE A 5 -1.00 -3.82 5.77
N TYR A 6 -1.83 -4.86 5.75
CA TYR A 6 -1.81 -5.84 4.65
C TYR A 6 -2.35 -5.33 3.31
N ARG A 7 -3.06 -4.20 3.29
CA ARG A 7 -3.47 -3.52 2.05
C ARG A 7 -2.37 -2.66 1.46
N GLN A 8 -1.56 -2.02 2.30
CA GLN A 8 -0.54 -1.04 1.89
C GLN A 8 0.87 -1.62 1.90
N ALA A 9 1.08 -2.74 2.61
CA ALA A 9 2.39 -3.38 2.74
C ALA A 9 2.78 -4.09 1.44
N HIS A 10 3.86 -3.58 0.85
CA HIS A 10 4.85 -4.35 0.07
C HIS A 10 4.59 -4.55 -1.42
N GLY A 11 3.59 -3.89 -2.02
CA GLY A 11 3.42 -3.90 -3.48
C GLY A 11 3.33 -5.30 -4.11
N GLN A 12 2.90 -6.28 -3.29
CA GLN A 12 2.37 -7.58 -3.70
C GLN A 12 0.94 -7.60 -3.19
N ASN A 13 0.00 -7.25 -4.06
CA ASN A 13 -1.40 -7.28 -3.70
C ASN A 13 -1.88 -8.74 -3.75
N ALA A 14 -1.81 -9.46 -2.63
CA ALA A 14 -2.31 -10.83 -2.54
C ALA A 14 -3.77 -10.97 -3.03
N LEU A 15 -4.57 -9.90 -2.91
CA LEU A 15 -5.94 -9.84 -3.44
C LEU A 15 -5.99 -9.78 -4.97
N ARG A 16 -5.02 -9.12 -5.62
CA ARG A 16 -4.87 -9.12 -7.08
C ARG A 16 -4.63 -10.52 -7.63
N ASP A 17 -3.77 -11.30 -6.98
CA ASP A 17 -3.44 -12.65 -7.46
C ASP A 17 -4.51 -13.70 -7.11
N SER A 18 -5.34 -13.44 -6.10
CA SER A 18 -6.41 -14.34 -5.67
C SER A 18 -7.76 -14.01 -6.31
N LEU A 19 -8.17 -12.74 -6.33
CA LEU A 19 -9.47 -12.29 -6.83
C LEU A 19 -9.40 -11.72 -8.25
N GLY A 20 -8.27 -11.17 -8.67
CA GLY A 20 -8.12 -10.47 -9.95
C GLY A 20 -8.61 -11.25 -11.17
N PRO A 21 -8.25 -12.54 -11.35
CA PRO A 21 -8.76 -13.33 -12.47
C PRO A 21 -10.29 -13.46 -12.47
N ALA A 22 -10.88 -13.83 -11.33
CA ALA A 22 -12.33 -14.01 -11.22
C ALA A 22 -13.09 -12.70 -11.45
N LEU A 23 -12.59 -11.58 -10.93
CA LEU A 23 -13.22 -10.27 -11.12
C LEU A 23 -13.09 -9.78 -12.57
N ARG A 24 -11.97 -10.05 -13.25
CA ARG A 24 -11.83 -9.73 -14.68
C ARG A 24 -12.85 -10.50 -15.52
N ASP A 25 -13.03 -11.79 -15.26
CA ASP A 25 -14.01 -12.60 -15.98
C ASP A 25 -15.44 -12.07 -15.77
N VAL A 26 -15.79 -11.71 -14.53
CA VAL A 26 -17.09 -11.07 -14.21
C VAL A 26 -17.27 -9.75 -14.95
N LEU A 27 -16.19 -8.97 -15.15
CA LEU A 27 -16.25 -7.68 -15.85
C LEU A 27 -16.31 -7.79 -17.38
N LEU A 28 -15.88 -8.93 -17.94
CA LEU A 28 -15.95 -9.23 -19.37
C LEU A 28 -17.35 -9.69 -19.80
N ASP A 29 -18.06 -10.41 -18.92
CA ASP A 29 -19.43 -10.86 -19.15
C ASP A 29 -20.45 -9.70 -19.02
N GLN A 30 -20.74 -9.00 -20.11
CA GLN A 30 -21.66 -7.82 -20.13
C GLN A 30 -23.14 -8.18 -20.35
N THR A 31 -23.48 -9.45 -20.53
CA THR A 31 -24.82 -9.87 -20.98
C THR A 31 -25.77 -10.23 -19.84
N PHE A 32 -25.29 -10.29 -18.59
CA PHE A 32 -26.10 -10.75 -17.46
C PHE A 32 -26.94 -9.62 -16.84
N SER A 33 -28.25 -9.78 -16.84
CA SER A 33 -29.11 -9.10 -15.88
C SER A 33 -29.07 -9.86 -14.54
N ILE A 34 -28.81 -9.13 -13.45
CA ILE A 34 -28.81 -9.67 -12.08
C ILE A 34 -29.80 -8.93 -11.15
N ARG A 35 -30.70 -8.13 -11.73
CA ARG A 35 -31.69 -7.37 -10.96
C ARG A 35 -32.74 -8.34 -10.41
N THR A 36 -32.89 -8.34 -9.10
CA THR A 36 -33.77 -9.27 -8.37
C THR A 36 -34.98 -8.58 -7.73
N ASP A 37 -35.04 -7.25 -7.76
CA ASP A 37 -36.20 -6.48 -7.30
C ASP A 37 -37.33 -6.57 -8.35
N PRO A 38 -38.51 -7.10 -7.98
CA PRO A 38 -39.65 -7.21 -8.89
C PRO A 38 -40.08 -5.88 -9.51
N LEU A 39 -40.01 -4.77 -8.76
CA LEU A 39 -40.45 -3.46 -9.25
C LEU A 39 -39.50 -2.91 -10.31
N GLU A 40 -38.19 -3.06 -10.11
CA GLU A 40 -37.18 -2.67 -11.10
C GLU A 40 -37.28 -3.53 -12.36
N VAL A 41 -37.48 -4.85 -12.22
CA VAL A 41 -37.62 -5.76 -13.35
C VAL A 41 -38.89 -5.45 -14.15
N TYR A 42 -40.00 -5.15 -13.48
CA TYR A 42 -41.25 -4.76 -14.14
C TYR A 42 -41.11 -3.42 -14.89
N LYS A 43 -40.53 -2.39 -14.27
CA LYS A 43 -40.28 -1.09 -14.93
C LYS A 43 -39.35 -1.23 -16.13
N THR A 44 -38.27 -2.01 -16.01
CA THR A 44 -37.35 -2.23 -17.12
C THR A 44 -37.99 -3.03 -18.25
N TRP A 45 -38.87 -3.98 -17.94
CA TRP A 45 -39.64 -4.70 -18.94
C TRP A 45 -40.58 -3.77 -19.72
N ILE A 46 -41.39 -2.95 -19.04
CA ILE A 46 -42.26 -1.97 -19.70
C ILE A 46 -41.46 -1.04 -20.61
N ASN A 47 -40.39 -0.44 -20.08
CA ASN A 47 -39.56 0.50 -20.84
C ASN A 47 -38.96 -0.15 -22.09
N GLN A 48 -38.56 -1.42 -22.02
CA GLN A 48 -38.07 -2.17 -23.18
C GLN A 48 -39.19 -2.43 -24.19
N THR A 49 -40.37 -2.82 -23.74
CA THR A 49 -41.52 -3.07 -24.61
C THR A 49 -41.95 -1.79 -25.34
N GLU A 50 -41.99 -0.65 -24.66
CA GLU A 50 -42.31 0.65 -25.28
C GLU A 50 -41.24 1.10 -26.27
N THR A 51 -39.97 0.86 -25.96
CA THR A 51 -38.86 1.20 -26.86
C THR A 51 -38.88 0.33 -28.12
N GLN A 52 -39.25 -0.95 -28.00
CA GLN A 52 -39.33 -1.88 -29.13
C GLN A 52 -40.56 -1.64 -30.01
N THR A 53 -41.70 -1.35 -29.38
CA THR A 53 -42.97 -1.14 -30.10
C THR A 53 -43.17 0.29 -30.58
N GLY A 54 -42.48 1.27 -29.98
CA GLY A 54 -42.66 2.69 -30.24
C GLY A 54 -43.96 3.28 -29.67
N HIS A 55 -44.77 2.46 -29.00
CA HIS A 55 -46.06 2.83 -28.43
C HIS A 55 -46.05 2.67 -26.91
N LYS A 56 -46.89 3.48 -26.23
CA LYS A 56 -47.04 3.40 -24.76
C LYS A 56 -47.66 2.05 -24.38
N SER A 57 -47.13 1.43 -23.34
CA SER A 57 -47.67 0.18 -22.80
C SER A 57 -49.06 0.41 -22.23
N SER A 58 -49.94 -0.60 -22.32
CA SER A 58 -51.24 -0.60 -21.66
C SER A 58 -51.16 -0.93 -20.16
N LEU A 59 -49.98 -1.35 -19.68
CA LEU A 59 -49.75 -1.70 -18.28
C LEU A 59 -49.43 -0.46 -17.43
N PRO A 60 -49.90 -0.41 -16.16
CA PRO A 60 -49.61 0.71 -15.24
C PRO A 60 -48.12 0.75 -14.86
N TYR A 61 -47.54 1.94 -14.71
CA TYR A 61 -46.13 2.11 -14.33
C TYR A 61 -45.87 1.93 -12.83
N GLU A 62 -46.88 2.22 -12.01
CA GLU A 62 -46.84 2.03 -10.56
C GLU A 62 -47.70 0.83 -10.21
N VAL A 63 -47.06 -0.19 -9.65
CA VAL A 63 -47.67 -1.45 -9.21
C VAL A 63 -47.06 -1.86 -7.89
N SER A 64 -47.78 -2.67 -7.12
CA SER A 64 -47.21 -3.31 -5.94
C SER A 64 -46.21 -4.42 -6.33
N ALA A 65 -45.36 -4.84 -5.40
CA ALA A 65 -44.42 -5.93 -5.65
C ALA A 65 -45.13 -7.27 -5.94
N GLU A 66 -46.31 -7.48 -5.34
CA GLU A 66 -47.14 -8.67 -5.58
C GLU A 66 -47.75 -8.66 -6.98
N GLU A 67 -48.24 -7.50 -7.43
CA GLU A 67 -48.76 -7.31 -8.79
C GLU A 67 -47.67 -7.47 -9.84
N ALA A 68 -46.49 -6.88 -9.62
CA ALA A 68 -45.33 -7.08 -10.50
C ALA A 68 -44.97 -8.56 -10.64
N LEU A 69 -45.02 -9.32 -9.53
CA LEU A 69 -44.77 -10.75 -9.52
C LEU A 69 -45.91 -11.60 -10.10
N SER A 70 -47.10 -11.05 -10.31
CA SER A 70 -48.19 -11.78 -10.99
C SER A 70 -47.89 -12.01 -12.48
N HIS A 71 -47.01 -11.20 -13.08
CA HIS A 71 -46.66 -11.29 -14.49
C HIS A 71 -45.59 -12.38 -14.76
N PRO A 72 -45.86 -13.34 -15.66
CA PRO A 72 -44.95 -14.47 -15.92
C PRO A 72 -43.60 -14.03 -16.53
N GLU A 73 -43.59 -12.95 -17.31
CA GLU A 73 -42.35 -12.40 -17.89
C GLU A 73 -41.43 -11.79 -16.81
N VAL A 74 -42.01 -11.17 -15.78
CA VAL A 74 -41.24 -10.64 -14.64
C VAL A 74 -40.65 -11.78 -13.83
N GLN A 75 -41.45 -12.80 -13.49
CA GLN A 75 -40.97 -14.00 -12.80
C GLN A 75 -39.82 -14.67 -13.56
N ARG A 76 -39.98 -14.88 -14.87
CA ARG A 76 -38.94 -15.47 -15.73
C ARG A 76 -37.63 -14.69 -15.69
N ARG A 77 -37.70 -13.36 -15.78
CA ARG A 77 -36.51 -12.48 -15.75
C ARG A 77 -35.82 -12.53 -14.38
N ILE A 78 -36.59 -12.54 -13.29
CA ILE A 78 -36.06 -12.68 -11.92
C ILE A 78 -35.38 -14.03 -11.73
N ASP A 79 -35.98 -15.13 -12.21
CA ASP A 79 -35.41 -16.47 -12.07
C ASP A 79 -34.05 -16.58 -12.78
N ILE A 80 -33.97 -16.07 -14.00
CA ILE A 80 -32.71 -15.97 -14.76
C ILE A 80 -31.70 -15.11 -13.98
N ALA A 81 -32.12 -13.96 -13.43
CA ALA A 81 -31.27 -13.08 -12.66
C ALA A 81 -30.73 -13.73 -11.37
N ILE A 82 -31.55 -14.51 -10.67
CA ILE A 82 -31.14 -15.29 -9.50
C ILE A 82 -30.08 -16.33 -9.88
N ILE A 83 -30.29 -17.07 -10.96
CA ILE A 83 -29.33 -18.08 -11.44
C ILE A 83 -28.00 -17.41 -11.79
N ASN A 84 -28.05 -16.29 -12.52
CA ASN A 84 -26.85 -15.52 -12.89
C ASN A 84 -26.11 -15.01 -11.64
N LEU A 85 -26.83 -14.42 -10.68
CA LEU A 85 -26.25 -13.91 -9.45
C LEU A 85 -25.59 -15.02 -8.63
N LYS A 86 -26.23 -16.19 -8.51
CA LYS A 86 -25.66 -17.38 -7.84
C LYS A 86 -24.37 -17.83 -8.53
N ASN A 87 -24.40 -17.97 -9.86
CA ASN A 87 -23.23 -18.41 -10.65
C ASN A 87 -22.05 -17.44 -10.54
N LEU A 88 -22.29 -16.13 -10.65
CA LEU A 88 -21.25 -15.11 -10.50
C LEU A 88 -20.70 -15.07 -9.07
N THR A 89 -21.58 -15.20 -8.08
CA THR A 89 -21.18 -15.28 -6.67
C THR A 89 -20.33 -16.51 -6.38
N ASP A 90 -20.70 -17.67 -6.92
CA ASP A 90 -19.93 -18.91 -6.77
C ASP A 90 -18.56 -18.83 -7.43
N ARG A 91 -18.42 -18.11 -8.56
CA ARG A 91 -17.12 -17.88 -9.22
C ARG A 91 -16.18 -17.11 -8.30
N VAL A 92 -16.66 -16.02 -7.69
CA VAL A 92 -15.86 -15.21 -6.74
C VAL A 92 -15.60 -15.97 -5.45
N LEU A 93 -16.61 -16.70 -4.92
CA LEU A 93 -16.44 -17.54 -3.74
C LEU A 93 -15.37 -18.61 -3.96
N LYS A 94 -15.37 -19.28 -5.12
CA LYS A 94 -14.36 -20.28 -5.47
C LYS A 94 -12.97 -19.65 -5.48
N ALA A 95 -12.82 -18.45 -6.03
CA ALA A 95 -11.56 -17.70 -6.00
C ALA A 95 -11.11 -17.38 -4.57
N ILE A 96 -12.02 -17.02 -3.66
CA ILE A 96 -11.72 -16.82 -2.23
C ILE A 96 -11.24 -18.12 -1.59
N THR A 97 -12.00 -19.22 -1.77
CA THR A 97 -11.74 -20.47 -1.04
C THR A 97 -10.56 -21.27 -1.58
N SER A 98 -10.26 -21.17 -2.88
CA SER A 98 -9.17 -21.93 -3.53
C SER A 98 -7.79 -21.29 -3.39
N ASN A 99 -7.70 -20.04 -2.94
CA ASN A 99 -6.44 -19.29 -2.83
C ASN A 99 -5.99 -19.08 -1.37
N LEU A 100 -6.31 -20.02 -0.47
CA LEU A 100 -5.93 -19.97 0.96
C LEU A 100 -4.42 -19.72 1.17
N ASN A 101 -3.59 -20.35 0.35
CA ASN A 101 -2.13 -20.25 0.39
C ASN A 101 -1.59 -18.86 0.00
N LYS A 102 -2.36 -18.06 -0.73
CA LYS A 102 -1.99 -16.69 -1.11
C LYS A 102 -2.31 -15.67 -0.03
N LEU A 103 -3.08 -16.04 1.00
CA LEU A 103 -3.35 -15.13 2.11
C LEU A 103 -2.11 -14.89 2.96
N PRO A 104 -1.80 -13.63 3.31
CA PRO A 104 -0.64 -13.32 4.14
C PRO A 104 -0.67 -14.08 5.46
N TYR A 105 0.46 -14.69 5.84
CA TYR A 105 0.59 -15.46 7.08
C TYR A 105 0.09 -14.68 8.30
N GLY A 106 0.55 -13.43 8.50
CA GLY A 106 0.15 -12.69 9.69
C GLY A 106 -1.32 -12.26 9.71
N LEU A 107 -2.01 -12.17 8.56
CA LEU A 107 -3.48 -12.02 8.54
C LEU A 107 -4.16 -13.29 9.05
N ARG A 108 -3.71 -14.46 8.58
CA ARG A 108 -4.21 -15.77 9.03
C ARG A 108 -3.93 -16.02 10.51
N TYR A 109 -2.71 -15.70 10.95
CA TYR A 109 -2.30 -15.81 12.34
C TYR A 109 -3.12 -14.88 13.25
N THR A 110 -3.35 -13.64 12.84
CA THR A 110 -4.22 -12.73 13.62
C THR A 110 -5.66 -13.23 13.68
N ALA A 111 -6.17 -13.87 12.62
CA ALA A 111 -7.48 -14.52 12.65
C ALA A 111 -7.53 -15.69 13.64
N LYS A 112 -6.47 -16.52 13.70
CA LYS A 112 -6.28 -17.56 14.72
C LYS A 112 -6.29 -16.99 16.14
N VAL A 113 -5.43 -16.00 16.42
CA VAL A 113 -5.35 -15.35 17.74
C VAL A 113 -6.68 -14.70 18.12
N LEU A 114 -7.39 -14.07 17.17
CA LEU A 114 -8.70 -13.48 17.42
C LEU A 114 -9.72 -14.53 17.83
N ARG A 115 -9.79 -15.67 17.12
CA ARG A 115 -10.68 -16.78 17.47
C ARG A 115 -10.38 -17.30 18.88
N ASP A 116 -9.10 -17.56 19.17
CA ASP A 116 -8.68 -18.17 20.42
C ASP A 116 -8.92 -17.24 21.61
N ALA A 117 -8.59 -15.95 21.46
CA ALA A 117 -8.89 -14.92 22.46
C ALA A 117 -10.39 -14.76 22.72
N LEU A 118 -11.23 -14.82 21.67
CA LEU A 118 -12.68 -14.76 21.82
C LEU A 118 -13.23 -16.02 22.52
N LYS A 119 -12.68 -17.20 22.25
CA LYS A 119 -13.09 -18.44 22.92
C LYS A 119 -12.74 -18.41 24.41
N THR A 120 -11.55 -17.89 24.75
CA THR A 120 -11.14 -17.71 26.15
C THR A 120 -12.00 -16.68 26.87
N LYS A 121 -12.30 -15.55 26.22
CA LYS A 121 -13.12 -14.47 26.82
C LYS A 121 -14.62 -14.82 26.91
N PHE A 122 -15.13 -15.60 25.95
CA PHE A 122 -16.53 -16.01 25.88
C PHE A 122 -16.68 -17.54 25.70
N PRO A 123 -16.43 -18.34 26.75
CA PRO A 123 -16.43 -19.80 26.63
C PRO A 123 -17.78 -20.39 26.20
N ALA A 124 -18.88 -19.75 26.61
CA ALA A 124 -20.25 -20.15 26.28
C ALA A 124 -20.65 -19.85 24.82
N ALA A 125 -19.89 -19.01 24.11
CA ALA A 125 -20.17 -18.71 22.72
C ALA A 125 -19.92 -19.93 21.82
N SER A 126 -20.82 -20.13 20.87
CA SER A 126 -20.71 -21.23 19.90
C SER A 126 -19.58 -20.96 18.91
N GLU A 127 -18.94 -22.01 18.38
CA GLU A 127 -17.92 -21.84 17.34
C GLU A 127 -18.46 -21.10 16.11
N ALA A 128 -19.73 -21.33 15.77
CA ALA A 128 -20.38 -20.65 14.66
C ALA A 128 -20.40 -19.13 14.85
N GLU A 129 -20.63 -18.63 16.07
CA GLU A 129 -20.60 -17.19 16.37
C GLU A 129 -19.18 -16.63 16.33
N LEU A 130 -18.21 -17.37 16.86
CA LEU A 130 -16.80 -16.97 16.79
C LEU A 130 -16.34 -16.82 15.34
N TYR A 131 -16.67 -17.79 14.49
CA TYR A 131 -16.31 -17.74 13.07
C TYR A 131 -17.04 -16.65 12.28
N LYS A 132 -18.21 -16.16 12.72
CA LYS A 132 -18.81 -14.95 12.13
C LYS A 132 -17.91 -13.72 12.36
N ILE A 133 -17.31 -13.58 13.55
CA ILE A 133 -16.38 -12.49 13.86
C ILE A 133 -15.07 -12.63 13.09
N VAL A 134 -14.54 -13.85 12.96
CA VAL A 134 -13.37 -14.11 12.11
C VAL A 134 -13.69 -13.78 10.64
N GLY A 135 -14.87 -14.17 10.16
CA GLY A 135 -15.36 -13.83 8.82
C GLY A 135 -15.48 -12.32 8.60
N ASN A 136 -15.88 -11.56 9.62
CA ASN A 136 -15.89 -10.11 9.57
C ASN A 136 -14.48 -9.53 9.35
N LEU A 137 -13.45 -10.08 9.98
CA LEU A 137 -12.06 -9.64 9.75
C LEU A 137 -11.56 -10.02 8.35
N VAL A 138 -11.65 -11.31 8.00
CA VAL A 138 -11.00 -11.88 6.80
C VAL A 138 -11.76 -11.52 5.53
N TYR A 139 -13.08 -11.63 5.54
CA TYR A 139 -13.90 -11.33 4.37
C TYR A 139 -14.34 -9.86 4.37
N TYR A 140 -15.16 -9.42 5.34
CA TYR A 140 -15.82 -8.11 5.26
C TYR A 140 -14.83 -6.94 5.35
N ARG A 141 -13.87 -7.00 6.28
CA ARG A 141 -12.90 -5.91 6.44
C ARG A 141 -11.76 -5.97 5.45
N TYR A 142 -11.27 -7.15 5.05
CA TYR A 142 -10.10 -7.29 4.18
C TYR A 142 -10.48 -7.44 2.69
N MET A 143 -11.29 -8.44 2.32
CA MET A 143 -11.62 -8.77 0.93
C MET A 143 -12.77 -7.96 0.32
N ASN A 144 -13.86 -7.72 1.04
CA ASN A 144 -15.10 -7.15 0.48
C ASN A 144 -14.89 -5.80 -0.21
N PRO A 145 -14.13 -4.83 0.35
CA PRO A 145 -13.86 -3.56 -0.34
C PRO A 145 -13.10 -3.74 -1.67
N ALA A 146 -12.23 -4.75 -1.75
CA ALA A 146 -11.48 -5.08 -2.96
C ALA A 146 -12.34 -5.74 -4.04
N ILE A 147 -13.49 -6.33 -3.67
CA ILE A 147 -14.50 -6.85 -4.61
C ILE A 147 -15.39 -5.72 -5.11
N VAL A 148 -15.81 -4.80 -4.22
CA VAL A 148 -16.70 -3.67 -4.55
C VAL A 148 -16.01 -2.63 -5.42
N ALA A 149 -14.75 -2.31 -5.13
CA ALA A 149 -13.96 -1.30 -5.83
C ALA A 149 -12.59 -1.85 -6.26
N PRO A 150 -12.54 -2.84 -7.18
CA PRO A 150 -11.28 -3.51 -7.54
C PRO A 150 -10.24 -2.57 -8.17
N ASP A 151 -10.68 -1.47 -8.77
CA ASP A 151 -9.84 -0.38 -9.29
C ASP A 151 -9.19 0.43 -8.15
N GLY A 152 -9.96 0.81 -7.13
CA GLY A 152 -9.43 1.57 -5.98
C GLY A 152 -8.51 0.76 -5.05
N PHE A 153 -8.51 -0.57 -5.18
CA PHE A 153 -7.68 -1.49 -4.39
C PHE A 153 -6.58 -2.18 -5.23
N ASP A 154 -6.27 -1.69 -6.43
CA ASP A 154 -5.24 -2.23 -7.34
C ASP A 154 -5.35 -3.75 -7.59
N VAL A 155 -6.59 -4.27 -7.66
CA VAL A 155 -6.89 -5.70 -7.90
C VAL A 155 -6.98 -6.01 -9.39
N VAL A 156 -7.46 -5.05 -10.17
CA VAL A 156 -7.60 -5.16 -11.63
C VAL A 156 -6.94 -3.95 -12.28
N ASP A 157 -5.98 -4.18 -13.18
CA ASP A 157 -5.36 -3.11 -13.95
C ASP A 157 -6.35 -2.57 -14.98
N ARG A 158 -6.50 -1.26 -15.04
CA ARG A 158 -7.24 -0.59 -16.11
C ARG A 158 -6.46 0.58 -16.66
N SER A 159 -6.54 0.74 -17.98
CA SER A 159 -5.98 1.87 -18.72
C SER A 159 -6.61 3.18 -18.22
N ALA A 160 -5.78 4.23 -18.13
CA ALA A 160 -6.17 5.55 -17.65
C ALA A 160 -7.45 6.04 -18.37
N GLY A 161 -8.48 6.40 -17.58
CA GLY A 161 -9.76 6.91 -18.08
C GLY A 161 -10.92 5.90 -18.15
N SER A 162 -10.70 4.60 -17.92
CA SER A 162 -11.78 3.59 -17.94
C SER A 162 -12.36 3.31 -16.55
N ALA A 163 -13.06 4.29 -15.97
CA ALA A 163 -13.82 4.06 -14.74
C ALA A 163 -14.78 2.86 -14.90
N LEU A 164 -15.00 2.09 -13.82
CA LEU A 164 -16.01 1.03 -13.84
C LEU A 164 -17.36 1.63 -14.26
N GLN A 165 -18.03 0.98 -15.21
CA GLN A 165 -19.36 1.41 -15.62
C GLN A 165 -20.36 1.23 -14.47
N PRO A 166 -21.43 2.04 -14.38
CA PRO A 166 -22.42 1.91 -13.33
C PRO A 166 -22.97 0.48 -13.19
N GLU A 167 -23.26 -0.19 -14.31
CA GLU A 167 -23.74 -1.58 -14.31
C GLU A 167 -22.68 -2.57 -13.80
N GLN A 168 -21.39 -2.37 -14.14
CA GLN A 168 -20.30 -3.19 -13.61
C GLN A 168 -20.17 -3.04 -12.08
N ARG A 169 -20.30 -1.81 -11.56
CA ARG A 169 -20.32 -1.56 -10.11
C ARG A 169 -21.54 -2.19 -9.44
N HIS A 170 -22.71 -2.14 -10.10
CA HIS A 170 -23.92 -2.78 -9.62
C HIS A 170 -23.75 -4.31 -9.51
N ILE A 171 -23.13 -4.95 -10.52
CA ILE A 171 -22.80 -6.38 -10.51
C ILE A 171 -21.87 -6.74 -9.35
N LEU A 172 -20.74 -6.06 -9.25
CA LEU A 172 -19.77 -6.29 -8.18
C LEU A 172 -20.35 -6.02 -6.79
N GLY A 173 -21.14 -4.96 -6.64
CA GLY A 173 -21.83 -4.60 -5.41
C GLY A 173 -22.85 -5.65 -4.98
N SER A 174 -23.57 -6.25 -5.94
CA SER A 174 -24.56 -7.31 -5.68
C SER A 174 -23.89 -8.62 -5.27
N ILE A 175 -22.79 -9.00 -5.94
CA ILE A 175 -21.98 -10.16 -5.56
C ILE A 175 -21.39 -9.97 -4.16
N ALA A 176 -20.80 -8.81 -3.89
CA ALA A 176 -20.25 -8.44 -2.58
C ALA A 176 -21.32 -8.51 -1.48
N ARG A 177 -22.52 -7.99 -1.75
CA ARG A 177 -23.66 -8.08 -0.82
C ARG A 177 -24.05 -9.53 -0.54
N MET A 178 -24.17 -10.37 -1.58
CA MET A 178 -24.51 -11.79 -1.42
C MET A 178 -23.48 -12.53 -0.55
N LEU A 179 -22.19 -12.33 -0.84
CA LEU A 179 -21.09 -12.93 -0.08
C LEU A 179 -21.03 -12.40 1.36
N GLN A 180 -21.30 -11.11 1.60
CA GLN A 180 -21.38 -10.54 2.95
C GLN A 180 -22.51 -11.19 3.77
N HIS A 181 -23.69 -11.33 3.18
CA HIS A 181 -24.82 -12.02 3.81
C HIS A 181 -24.49 -13.48 4.10
N ALA A 182 -23.84 -14.18 3.17
CA ALA A 182 -23.37 -15.55 3.38
C ALA A 182 -22.30 -15.66 4.47
N ALA A 183 -21.33 -14.74 4.55
CA ALA A 183 -20.31 -14.73 5.58
C ALA A 183 -20.90 -14.52 6.98
N ALA A 184 -21.92 -13.66 7.11
CA ALA A 184 -22.59 -13.36 8.37
C ALA A 184 -23.75 -14.34 8.72
N ASN A 185 -24.16 -15.19 7.78
CA ASN A 185 -25.40 -15.97 7.83
C ASN A 185 -26.63 -15.08 8.08
N LYS A 186 -26.72 -13.96 7.37
CA LYS A 186 -27.82 -12.99 7.48
C LYS A 186 -28.75 -13.13 6.28
N HIS A 187 -30.01 -13.48 6.51
CA HIS A 187 -31.01 -13.55 5.47
C HIS A 187 -31.49 -12.16 5.02
N PHE A 188 -31.92 -12.06 3.77
CA PHE A 188 -32.70 -10.93 3.27
C PHE A 188 -34.10 -10.96 3.87
N HIS A 189 -34.69 -9.79 4.07
CA HIS A 189 -36.07 -9.63 4.53
C HIS A 189 -37.03 -9.68 3.34
N GLY A 190 -38.23 -10.20 3.56
CA GLY A 190 -39.29 -10.30 2.56
C GLY A 190 -39.76 -11.73 2.34
N ASP A 191 -41.04 -11.88 1.99
CA ASP A 191 -41.73 -13.17 1.89
C ASP A 191 -41.88 -13.65 0.44
N GLY A 192 -41.25 -12.94 -0.51
CA GLY A 192 -41.25 -13.33 -1.92
C GLY A 192 -40.46 -14.61 -2.19
N TYR A 193 -40.96 -15.46 -3.11
CA TYR A 193 -40.29 -16.72 -3.48
C TYR A 193 -38.83 -16.50 -3.92
N HIS A 194 -38.56 -15.38 -4.61
CA HIS A 194 -37.26 -14.96 -5.08
C HIS A 194 -36.29 -14.69 -3.90
N VAL A 195 -36.79 -14.10 -2.81
CA VAL A 195 -36.03 -13.86 -1.57
C VAL A 195 -35.71 -15.17 -0.87
N HIS A 196 -36.68 -16.09 -0.75
CA HIS A 196 -36.47 -17.42 -0.19
C HIS A 196 -35.40 -18.21 -0.97
N ALA A 197 -35.42 -18.16 -2.30
CA ALA A 197 -34.44 -18.82 -3.15
C ALA A 197 -33.01 -18.29 -2.94
N LEU A 198 -32.84 -17.00 -2.63
CA LEU A 198 -31.56 -16.39 -2.27
C LEU A 198 -31.15 -16.75 -0.83
N ASN A 199 -32.09 -16.74 0.11
CA ASN A 199 -31.86 -17.10 1.51
C ASN A 199 -31.43 -18.56 1.70
N GLN A 200 -31.97 -19.47 0.90
CA GLN A 200 -31.51 -20.86 0.85
C GLN A 200 -30.04 -20.93 0.38
N TYR A 201 -29.68 -20.18 -0.66
CA TYR A 201 -28.31 -20.11 -1.15
C TYR A 201 -27.34 -19.49 -0.13
N ILE A 202 -27.75 -18.44 0.60
CA ILE A 202 -26.98 -17.84 1.69
C ILE A 202 -26.62 -18.90 2.74
N THR A 203 -27.60 -19.70 3.15
CA THR A 203 -27.42 -20.73 4.19
C THR A 203 -26.45 -21.82 3.74
N GLN A 204 -26.58 -22.29 2.50
CA GLN A 204 -25.65 -23.27 1.91
C GLN A 204 -24.23 -22.71 1.78
N THR A 205 -24.13 -21.48 1.32
CA THR A 205 -22.84 -20.79 1.11
C THR A 205 -22.15 -20.47 2.43
N HIS A 206 -22.90 -20.15 3.49
CA HIS A 206 -22.36 -19.95 4.83
C HIS A 206 -21.60 -21.19 5.33
N GLY A 207 -22.11 -22.39 5.07
CA GLY A 207 -21.42 -23.64 5.41
C GLY A 207 -20.05 -23.77 4.73
N ARG A 208 -19.95 -23.35 3.47
CA ARG A 208 -18.68 -23.32 2.71
C ARG A 208 -17.72 -22.26 3.26
N PHE A 209 -18.22 -21.06 3.58
CA PHE A 209 -17.43 -20.01 4.21
C PHE A 209 -16.85 -20.46 5.56
N ARG A 210 -17.65 -21.15 6.39
CA ARG A 210 -17.19 -21.64 7.70
C ARG A 210 -16.04 -22.63 7.56
N LYS A 211 -16.13 -23.59 6.64
CA LYS A 211 -15.03 -24.52 6.34
C LYS A 211 -13.76 -23.79 5.93
N PHE A 212 -13.89 -22.79 5.05
CA PHE A 212 -12.76 -21.95 4.65
C PHE A 212 -12.14 -21.19 5.82
N LEU A 213 -12.95 -20.54 6.68
CA LEU A 213 -12.46 -19.79 7.83
C LEU A 213 -11.78 -20.69 8.87
N HIS A 214 -12.22 -21.93 9.00
CA HIS A 214 -11.54 -22.94 9.81
C HIS A 214 -10.11 -23.16 9.29
N SER A 215 -9.96 -23.42 7.99
CA SER A 215 -8.65 -23.56 7.34
C SER A 215 -7.81 -22.27 7.39
N VAL A 216 -8.43 -21.09 7.36
CA VAL A 216 -7.71 -19.81 7.52
C VAL A 216 -6.98 -19.75 8.86
N CYS A 217 -7.62 -20.20 9.93
CA CYS A 217 -7.08 -20.15 11.29
C CYS A 217 -6.15 -21.35 11.60
N ASP A 218 -6.07 -22.33 10.71
CA ASP A 218 -5.12 -23.44 10.80
C ASP A 218 -3.76 -22.99 10.26
N VAL A 219 -2.95 -22.40 11.16
CA VAL A 219 -1.61 -21.89 10.86
C VAL A 219 -0.64 -22.15 12.01
N PRO A 220 0.65 -22.43 11.69
CA PRO A 220 1.68 -22.66 12.68
C PRO A 220 1.97 -21.40 13.50
N GLU A 221 2.52 -21.61 14.69
CA GLU A 221 2.99 -20.52 15.56
C GLU A 221 4.15 -19.75 14.89
N PRO A 222 4.39 -18.48 15.25
CA PRO A 222 5.46 -17.67 14.66
C PRO A 222 6.84 -18.30 14.82
N GLU A 223 7.11 -18.93 15.96
CA GLU A 223 8.37 -19.60 16.28
C GLU A 223 8.66 -20.71 15.25
N GLU A 224 7.67 -21.56 15.00
CA GLU A 224 7.76 -22.63 14.00
C GLU A 224 7.84 -22.06 12.57
N ARG A 225 7.01 -21.05 12.26
CA ARG A 225 6.92 -20.47 10.91
C ARG A 225 8.21 -19.77 10.47
N PHE A 226 8.83 -19.04 11.39
CA PHE A 226 10.06 -18.29 11.12
C PHE A 226 11.32 -19.04 11.55
N SER A 227 11.16 -20.24 12.13
CA SER A 227 12.24 -21.05 12.68
C SER A 227 13.09 -20.23 13.65
N MET A 228 12.40 -19.53 14.55
CA MET A 228 13.00 -18.68 15.57
C MET A 228 12.77 -19.31 16.94
N ASP A 229 13.83 -19.39 17.72
CA ASP A 229 13.84 -19.81 19.11
C ASP A 229 14.43 -18.71 20.00
N GLU A 230 14.45 -18.95 21.32
CA GLU A 230 14.94 -17.99 22.33
C GLU A 230 16.43 -17.62 22.15
N PHE A 231 17.20 -18.45 21.45
CA PHE A 231 18.64 -18.23 21.21
C PHE A 231 18.90 -17.59 19.85
N SER A 232 17.90 -17.53 18.98
CA SER A 232 18.02 -17.02 17.62
C SER A 232 18.49 -15.58 17.60
N GLU A 233 18.11 -14.76 18.59
CA GLU A 233 18.60 -13.38 18.75
C GLU A 233 20.12 -13.32 18.99
N GLN A 234 20.66 -14.26 19.77
CA GLN A 234 22.11 -14.35 20.05
C GLN A 234 22.90 -14.76 18.80
N LEU A 235 22.24 -15.46 17.87
CA LEU A 235 22.78 -15.89 16.58
C LEU A 235 22.63 -14.82 15.49
N ILE A 236 21.95 -13.71 15.75
CA ILE A 236 21.82 -12.59 14.80
C ILE A 236 23.20 -11.93 14.62
N VAL A 237 23.92 -12.38 13.59
CA VAL A 237 25.19 -11.78 13.14
C VAL A 237 24.99 -10.32 12.69
N ASN A 238 23.75 -9.98 12.33
CA ASN A 238 23.35 -8.73 11.71
C ASN A 238 22.53 -7.84 12.66
N ARG A 239 23.16 -6.83 13.27
CA ARG A 239 22.41 -5.85 14.09
C ARG A 239 21.18 -5.29 13.34
N PRO A 240 19.98 -5.32 13.95
CA PRO A 240 18.78 -4.74 13.38
C PRO A 240 18.98 -3.24 13.23
N ILE A 241 18.59 -2.70 12.07
CA ILE A 241 18.61 -1.27 11.79
C ILE A 241 17.17 -0.86 11.53
N VAL A 242 16.69 0.10 12.32
CA VAL A 242 15.38 0.74 12.11
C VAL A 242 15.62 1.98 11.26
N TYR A 243 15.00 2.02 10.08
CA TYR A 243 14.99 3.21 9.23
C TYR A 243 13.81 4.08 9.68
N ILE A 244 14.11 5.23 10.25
CA ILE A 244 13.12 6.16 10.80
C ILE A 244 13.56 7.57 10.45
N SER A 245 12.61 8.39 9.98
CA SER A 245 12.87 9.81 9.76
C SER A 245 13.01 10.56 11.08
N VAL A 246 13.61 11.75 11.05
CA VAL A 246 13.75 12.58 12.24
C VAL A 246 12.37 12.93 12.82
N SER A 247 11.37 13.24 11.98
CA SER A 247 10.02 13.56 12.47
C SER A 247 9.35 12.36 13.12
N GLU A 248 9.43 11.18 12.51
CA GLU A 248 8.89 9.93 13.09
C GLU A 248 9.59 9.61 14.42
N LEU A 249 10.90 9.80 14.51
CA LEU A 249 11.66 9.56 15.74
C LEU A 249 11.22 10.52 16.86
N LEU A 250 11.11 11.82 16.56
CA LEU A 250 10.66 12.82 17.53
C LEU A 250 9.22 12.54 18.01
N ASN A 251 8.34 12.18 17.08
CA ASN A 251 6.96 11.81 17.41
C ASN A 251 6.92 10.53 18.27
N THR A 252 7.74 9.54 17.95
CA THR A 252 7.85 8.31 18.76
C THR A 252 8.34 8.62 20.16
N HIS A 253 9.41 9.42 20.30
CA HIS A 253 9.94 9.82 21.61
C HIS A 253 8.91 10.60 22.42
N LYS A 254 8.19 11.53 21.79
CA LYS A 254 7.12 12.29 22.42
C LYS A 254 6.02 11.37 22.98
N LEU A 255 5.52 10.43 22.18
CA LEU A 255 4.47 9.50 22.60
C LEU A 255 4.93 8.58 23.74
N LEU A 256 6.20 8.17 23.74
CA LEU A 256 6.78 7.37 24.82
C LEU A 256 6.83 8.13 26.15
N LEU A 257 7.21 9.41 26.14
CA LEU A 257 7.22 10.26 27.34
C LEU A 257 5.80 10.58 27.82
N GLU A 258 4.87 10.89 26.91
CA GLU A 258 3.47 11.19 27.26
C GLU A 258 2.76 10.02 27.94
N HIS A 259 3.11 8.78 27.58
CA HIS A 259 2.49 7.57 28.12
C HIS A 259 3.43 6.74 29.01
N GLN A 260 4.50 7.35 29.51
CA GLN A 260 5.55 6.67 30.27
C GLN A 260 5.00 5.93 31.50
N GLU A 261 4.09 6.55 32.26
CA GLU A 261 3.51 5.94 33.48
C GLU A 261 2.71 4.66 33.20
N VAL A 262 2.07 4.57 32.02
CA VAL A 262 1.27 3.40 31.62
C VAL A 262 2.16 2.31 31.03
N LEU A 263 3.20 2.69 30.27
CA LEU A 263 4.09 1.75 29.58
C LEU A 263 5.12 1.13 30.53
N CYS A 264 5.64 1.90 31.49
CA CYS A 264 6.66 1.48 32.44
C CYS A 264 6.34 1.98 33.87
N PRO A 265 5.32 1.38 34.52
CA PRO A 265 4.89 1.79 35.85
C PRO A 265 5.98 1.57 36.92
N ASP A 266 6.80 0.52 36.74
CA ASP A 266 7.92 0.21 37.63
C ASP A 266 9.08 1.20 37.39
N PRO A 267 9.60 1.89 38.44
CA PRO A 267 10.80 2.73 38.32
C PRO A 267 12.05 1.96 37.88
N SER A 268 12.08 0.63 38.03
CA SER A 268 13.18 -0.27 37.65
C SER A 268 13.18 -0.64 36.16
N ASP A 269 12.15 -0.26 35.42
CA ASP A 269 11.97 -0.70 34.04
C ASP A 269 13.11 -0.18 33.12
N PRO A 270 13.76 -1.05 32.33
CA PRO A 270 14.83 -0.64 31.43
C PRO A 270 14.45 0.49 30.46
N LEU A 271 13.21 0.52 29.97
CA LEU A 271 12.73 1.58 29.08
C LEU A 271 12.69 2.93 29.81
N ARG A 272 12.30 2.92 31.09
CA ARG A 272 12.24 4.13 31.93
C ARG A 272 13.62 4.72 32.16
N LEU A 273 14.62 3.87 32.45
CA LEU A 273 16.01 4.29 32.58
C LEU A 273 16.53 4.91 31.27
N ILE A 274 16.24 4.28 30.14
CA ILE A 274 16.64 4.79 28.81
C ILE A 274 15.97 6.14 28.51
N LEU A 275 14.68 6.30 28.80
CA LEU A 275 13.96 7.57 28.59
C LEU A 275 14.47 8.68 29.51
N ASN A 276 14.80 8.36 30.77
CA ASN A 276 15.40 9.32 31.69
C ASN A 276 16.78 9.78 31.21
N ASP A 277 17.60 8.85 30.69
CA ASP A 277 18.91 9.15 30.12
C ASP A 277 18.81 9.99 28.83
N LEU A 278 17.78 9.74 28.01
CA LEU A 278 17.49 10.49 26.78
C LEU A 278 17.00 11.92 27.05
N GLY A 279 16.29 12.12 28.17
CA GLY A 279 15.77 13.42 28.58
C GLY A 279 14.61 13.92 27.70
N PRO A 280 14.35 15.24 27.65
CA PRO A 280 13.22 15.80 26.91
C PRO A 280 13.39 15.68 25.39
N VAL A 281 12.26 15.72 24.67
CA VAL A 281 12.27 15.67 23.19
C VAL A 281 13.04 16.87 22.63
N PRO A 282 14.10 16.66 21.83
CA PRO A 282 14.89 17.75 21.26
C PRO A 282 14.12 18.51 20.18
N SER A 283 14.42 19.80 20.00
CA SER A 283 13.80 20.60 18.95
C SER A 283 14.30 20.18 17.55
N LEU A 284 13.48 20.39 16.51
CA LEU A 284 13.84 20.08 15.11
C LEU A 284 15.15 20.75 14.67
N GLN A 285 15.46 21.93 15.21
CA GLN A 285 16.69 22.67 14.92
C GLN A 285 17.94 22.06 15.57
N GLU A 286 17.82 21.49 16.77
CA GLU A 286 18.90 20.80 17.47
C GLU A 286 19.20 19.42 16.84
N SER A 287 18.15 18.69 16.44
CA SER A 287 18.31 17.39 15.79
C SER A 287 18.95 17.48 14.39
N ALA A 288 18.73 18.58 13.65
CA ALA A 288 19.39 18.84 12.37
C ALA A 288 20.92 19.04 12.53
N ARG A 289 21.35 19.65 13.64
CA ARG A 289 22.79 19.80 13.96
C ARG A 289 23.45 18.45 14.27
N CYS A 290 22.75 17.55 14.97
CA CYS A 290 23.22 16.18 15.24
C CYS A 290 23.26 15.29 14.00
N SER A 291 22.26 15.37 13.11
CA SER A 291 22.26 14.68 11.80
C SER A 291 23.42 15.15 10.91
N ALA A 292 23.67 16.46 10.87
CA ALA A 292 24.80 17.03 10.15
C ALA A 292 26.14 16.48 10.69
N LEU A 293 26.28 16.27 11.99
CA LEU A 293 27.50 15.71 12.60
C LEU A 293 27.74 14.22 12.26
N LEU A 294 26.69 13.40 12.19
CA LEU A 294 26.81 11.98 11.79
C LEU A 294 27.05 11.83 10.27
N THR A 295 26.59 12.80 9.48
CA THR A 295 26.74 12.85 8.01
C THR A 295 27.97 13.66 7.56
N CYS A 296 28.62 14.41 8.46
CA CYS A 296 29.83 15.17 8.17
C CYS A 296 30.96 14.20 7.78
N GLY A 297 31.35 14.20 6.51
CA GLY A 297 32.41 13.39 5.87
C GLY A 297 33.84 13.51 6.46
N SER A 298 33.98 13.98 7.69
CA SER A 298 35.21 14.02 8.48
C SER A 298 35.63 12.64 9.04
N GLY A 299 34.71 11.68 9.17
CA GLY A 299 35.03 10.33 9.66
C GLY A 299 35.65 9.39 8.61
N PHE A 300 35.40 9.63 7.32
CA PHE A 300 35.95 8.80 6.22
C PHE A 300 37.39 9.18 5.87
N SER A 301 37.75 10.47 5.98
CA SER A 301 39.11 10.93 5.70
C SER A 301 40.10 10.42 6.75
N THR A 302 39.79 10.57 8.04
CA THR A 302 40.71 10.18 9.14
C THR A 302 41.02 8.69 9.16
N LYS A 303 40.06 7.82 8.82
CA LYS A 303 40.29 6.37 8.69
C LYS A 303 41.32 6.04 7.61
N GLN A 304 41.19 6.67 6.43
CA GLN A 304 42.13 6.46 5.33
C GLN A 304 43.52 6.98 5.68
N LEU A 305 43.60 8.12 6.36
CA LEU A 305 44.87 8.67 6.86
C LEU A 305 45.56 7.72 7.84
N ILE A 306 44.81 7.13 8.78
CA ILE A 306 45.34 6.16 9.77
C ILE A 306 45.85 4.90 9.07
N ILE A 307 45.08 4.35 8.13
CA ILE A 307 45.50 3.15 7.37
C ILE A 307 46.78 3.43 6.57
N ASP A 308 46.91 4.62 5.99
CA ASP A 308 48.09 5.00 5.22
C ASP A 308 49.33 5.07 6.10
N VAL A 309 49.21 5.69 7.28
CA VAL A 309 50.33 5.85 8.23
C VAL A 309 50.77 4.49 8.81
N ILE A 310 49.83 3.63 9.21
CA ILE A 310 50.12 2.29 9.78
C ILE A 310 50.81 1.38 8.75
N ARG A 311 50.49 1.50 7.46
CA ARG A 311 51.09 0.66 6.41
C ARG A 311 52.54 1.02 6.09
N THR A 312 52.95 2.25 6.41
CA THR A 312 54.26 2.80 6.04
C THR A 312 55.22 2.88 7.22
N GLN A 313 54.70 2.88 8.45
CA GLN A 313 55.49 3.03 9.66
C GLN A 313 55.20 1.92 10.67
N PRO A 314 56.23 1.15 11.08
CA PRO A 314 56.08 0.17 12.13
C PRO A 314 55.96 0.85 13.51
N GLY A 315 55.15 0.27 14.38
CA GLY A 315 55.04 0.67 15.79
C GLY A 315 53.97 -0.13 16.51
N ASP A 316 54.13 -0.30 17.83
CA ASP A 316 53.28 -1.16 18.65
C ASP A 316 51.94 -0.51 19.00
N SER A 317 51.89 0.84 19.03
CA SER A 317 50.67 1.59 19.27
C SER A 317 50.51 2.76 18.28
N LEU A 318 49.26 3.12 17.96
CA LEU A 318 48.99 4.29 17.11
C LEU A 318 49.55 5.59 17.72
N ARG A 319 49.61 5.66 19.05
CA ARG A 319 50.19 6.79 19.78
C ARG A 319 51.69 6.92 19.52
N ASP A 320 52.41 5.82 19.46
CA ASP A 320 53.84 5.80 19.19
C ASP A 320 54.12 6.12 17.72
N ILE A 321 53.35 5.52 16.81
CA ILE A 321 53.44 5.81 15.37
C ILE A 321 53.20 7.31 15.09
N LEU A 322 52.24 7.95 15.75
CA LEU A 322 51.97 9.38 15.57
C LEU A 322 53.06 10.30 16.13
N LYS A 323 53.88 9.83 17.10
CA LYS A 323 54.97 10.61 17.73
C LYS A 323 56.33 10.40 17.08
N THR A 324 56.59 9.23 16.50
CA THR A 324 57.87 8.92 15.85
C THR A 324 58.07 9.79 14.60
N LYS A 325 59.29 10.32 14.41
CA LYS A 325 59.64 11.08 13.21
C LYS A 325 59.63 10.19 11.96
N THR A 326 59.26 10.76 10.83
CA THR A 326 59.19 10.06 9.54
C THR A 326 60.58 9.94 8.94
N SER A 327 61.01 8.72 8.56
CA SER A 327 62.25 8.52 7.81
C SER A 327 62.04 8.85 6.32
N PRO A 328 63.05 9.39 5.60
CA PRO A 328 62.99 9.61 4.16
C PRO A 328 62.56 8.35 3.38
N ASP A 329 63.04 7.17 3.77
CA ASP A 329 62.69 5.91 3.10
C ASP A 329 61.20 5.55 3.26
N GLN A 330 60.61 5.90 4.41
CA GLN A 330 59.18 5.68 4.67
C GLN A 330 58.31 6.63 3.86
N GLU A 331 58.76 7.87 3.62
CA GLU A 331 58.09 8.81 2.72
C GLU A 331 58.15 8.38 1.27
N VAL A 332 59.29 7.84 0.81
CA VAL A 332 59.41 7.25 -0.52
C VAL A 332 58.46 6.06 -0.69
N CYS A 333 58.39 5.16 0.30
CA CYS A 333 57.46 4.04 0.29
C CYS A 333 55.99 4.50 0.27
N HIS A 334 55.65 5.53 1.05
CA HIS A 334 54.34 6.15 1.06
C HIS A 334 53.95 6.76 -0.29
N ASN A 335 54.86 7.54 -0.90
CA ASN A 335 54.65 8.17 -2.19
C ASN A 335 54.39 7.13 -3.29
N TRP A 336 55.11 6.01 -3.26
CA TRP A 336 54.84 4.88 -4.16
C TRP A 336 53.43 4.29 -3.97
N LEU A 337 52.96 4.10 -2.72
CA LEU A 337 51.61 3.62 -2.43
C LEU A 337 50.50 4.58 -2.85
N VAL A 338 50.76 5.89 -2.80
CA VAL A 338 49.83 6.94 -3.28
C VAL A 338 49.75 6.91 -4.81
N GLN A 339 50.90 6.88 -5.50
CA GLN A 339 50.94 6.81 -6.97
C GLN A 339 50.29 5.53 -7.50
N ARG A 340 50.51 4.39 -6.84
CA ARG A 340 49.86 3.12 -7.20
C ARG A 340 48.34 3.21 -7.10
N ARG A 341 47.81 3.88 -6.07
CA ARG A 341 46.38 4.14 -5.91
C ARG A 341 45.83 5.12 -6.93
N ALA A 342 46.55 6.20 -7.23
CA ALA A 342 46.14 7.17 -8.24
C ALA A 342 45.96 6.52 -9.63
N ARG A 343 46.85 5.58 -9.99
CA ARG A 343 46.73 4.79 -11.23
C ARG A 343 45.49 3.88 -11.24
N GLN A 344 45.15 3.26 -10.12
CA GLN A 344 43.93 2.43 -9.99
C GLN A 344 42.66 3.29 -10.02
N ASP A 345 42.68 4.44 -9.36
CA ASP A 345 41.57 5.40 -9.32
C ASP A 345 41.33 6.05 -10.71
N ALA A 346 42.38 6.19 -11.53
CA ALA A 346 42.26 6.66 -12.91
C ALA A 346 41.59 5.63 -13.86
N GLN A 347 41.69 4.33 -13.54
CA GLN A 347 41.08 3.24 -14.32
C GLN A 347 39.65 2.92 -13.86
N THR A 348 39.14 3.56 -12.81
CA THR A 348 37.79 3.28 -12.28
C THR A 348 36.71 4.13 -12.99
N PRO A 349 35.53 3.56 -13.31
CA PRO A 349 34.45 4.30 -13.95
C PRO A 349 34.00 5.53 -13.14
N GLU A 350 33.61 6.62 -13.83
CA GLU A 350 33.13 7.89 -13.22
C GLU A 350 32.12 7.69 -12.07
N LYS A 351 31.14 6.79 -12.26
CA LYS A 351 30.10 6.48 -11.26
C LYS A 351 30.62 5.83 -9.97
N MET A 352 31.88 5.41 -9.93
CA MET A 352 32.56 4.76 -8.81
C MET A 352 33.76 5.56 -8.29
N LYS A 353 34.01 6.77 -8.82
CA LYS A 353 35.11 7.62 -8.36
C LYS A 353 34.91 8.06 -6.90
N ARG A 354 36.03 8.14 -6.19
CA ARG A 354 36.05 8.58 -4.79
C ARG A 354 35.78 10.07 -4.67
N ASN A 355 35.20 10.48 -3.54
CA ASN A 355 34.98 11.89 -3.23
C ASN A 355 36.28 12.70 -3.38
N PRO A 356 36.25 13.90 -4.00
CA PRO A 356 37.44 14.72 -4.24
C PRO A 356 38.23 15.04 -2.97
N SER A 357 37.54 15.20 -1.83
CA SER A 357 38.15 15.45 -0.52
C SER A 357 38.94 14.26 0.04
N LEU A 358 38.58 13.03 -0.32
CA LEU A 358 39.33 11.82 0.06
C LEU A 358 40.59 11.68 -0.81
N VAL A 359 40.51 12.05 -2.09
CA VAL A 359 41.65 12.06 -3.01
C VAL A 359 42.69 13.10 -2.57
N ALA A 360 42.24 14.33 -2.27
CA ALA A 360 43.11 15.39 -1.77
C ALA A 360 43.81 15.04 -0.44
N ASN A 361 43.10 14.37 0.48
CA ASN A 361 43.71 13.90 1.73
C ASN A 361 44.65 12.70 1.55
N GLY A 362 44.44 11.90 0.49
CA GLY A 362 45.31 10.78 0.13
C GLY A 362 46.70 11.21 -0.34
N ASN A 363 46.82 12.38 -0.95
CA ASN A 363 48.05 12.90 -1.55
C ASN A 363 48.98 13.66 -0.59
N LEU A 364 48.60 13.77 0.69
CA LEU A 364 49.39 14.46 1.70
C LEU A 364 50.66 13.68 2.09
N SER A 365 51.67 14.40 2.60
CA SER A 365 52.86 13.77 3.19
C SER A 365 52.50 13.05 4.51
N LEU A 366 53.31 12.07 4.91
CA LEU A 366 53.03 11.31 6.15
C LEU A 366 52.90 12.23 7.37
N GLU A 367 53.73 13.26 7.49
CA GLU A 367 53.66 14.24 8.58
C GLU A 367 52.38 15.08 8.58
N GLU A 368 51.91 15.46 7.39
CA GLU A 368 50.64 16.16 7.24
C GLU A 368 49.46 15.27 7.61
N LYS A 369 49.52 13.98 7.23
CA LYS A 369 48.53 12.97 7.62
C LYS A 369 48.49 12.82 9.14
N LYS A 370 49.65 12.66 9.81
CA LYS A 370 49.75 12.60 11.27
C LYS A 370 49.15 13.83 11.95
N ARG A 371 49.52 15.03 11.49
CA ARG A 371 48.98 16.29 12.03
C ARG A 371 47.46 16.40 11.89
N LYS A 372 46.88 15.90 10.79
CA LYS A 372 45.42 15.85 10.59
C LYS A 372 44.74 14.80 11.47
N ILE A 373 45.37 13.65 11.70
CA ILE A 373 44.86 12.61 12.61
C ILE A 373 44.79 13.15 14.04
N VAL A 374 45.86 13.80 14.53
CA VAL A 374 45.90 14.39 15.89
C VAL A 374 44.84 15.49 16.06
N ARG A 375 44.66 16.36 15.07
CA ARG A 375 43.58 17.36 15.08
C ARG A 375 42.19 16.73 15.14
N SER A 376 42.00 15.62 14.43
CA SER A 376 40.73 14.89 14.42
C SER A 376 40.47 14.17 15.75
N LEU A 377 41.50 13.60 16.37
CA LEU A 377 41.43 12.98 17.70
C LEU A 377 40.96 14.01 18.75
N ARG A 378 41.61 15.17 18.83
CA ARG A 378 41.21 16.25 19.76
C ARG A 378 39.77 16.71 19.55
N ARG A 379 39.33 16.78 18.30
CA ARG A 379 37.94 17.14 17.97
C ARG A 379 36.96 16.07 18.43
N LEU A 380 37.29 14.79 18.27
CA LEU A 380 36.46 13.67 18.71
C LEU A 380 36.41 13.53 20.23
N GLU A 381 37.49 13.87 20.93
CA GLU A 381 37.53 13.99 22.39
C GLU A 381 36.67 15.14 22.91
N ALA A 382 36.78 16.34 22.30
CA ALA A 382 35.96 17.50 22.66
C ALA A 382 34.45 17.27 22.43
N LEU A 383 34.09 16.36 21.52
CA LEU A 383 32.72 15.95 21.24
C LEU A 383 32.26 14.76 22.10
N GLY A 384 33.10 14.24 23.00
CA GLY A 384 32.78 13.10 23.89
C GLY A 384 32.70 11.74 23.19
N VAL A 385 33.09 11.64 21.92
CA VAL A 385 33.05 10.39 21.13
C VAL A 385 34.18 9.45 21.54
N LEU A 386 35.33 10.00 21.93
CA LEU A 386 36.48 9.27 22.44
C LEU A 386 36.74 9.69 23.89
N ARG A 387 36.99 8.71 24.78
CA ARG A 387 37.29 8.98 26.19
C ARG A 387 38.80 8.87 26.48
N PRO A 388 39.45 9.91 27.03
CA PRO A 388 40.80 9.80 27.59
C PRO A 388 40.83 8.78 28.74
N PRO A 389 41.94 8.04 28.98
CA PRO A 389 43.27 8.16 28.37
C PRO A 389 43.53 7.24 27.16
N ARG A 390 42.52 6.51 26.64
CA ARG A 390 42.67 5.50 25.56
C ARG A 390 41.95 5.88 24.26
N ALA A 391 42.06 7.13 23.82
CA ALA A 391 41.35 7.63 22.64
C ALA A 391 41.87 6.99 21.34
N GLU A 392 43.17 6.74 21.23
CA GLU A 392 43.81 6.18 20.04
C GLU A 392 43.44 4.69 19.83
N GLU A 393 43.35 3.92 20.91
CA GLU A 393 42.92 2.50 20.88
C GLU A 393 41.44 2.37 20.51
N GLN A 394 40.58 3.23 21.09
CA GLN A 394 39.16 3.29 20.73
C GLN A 394 38.97 3.61 19.25
N LEU A 395 39.75 4.55 18.71
CA LEU A 395 39.72 4.90 17.30
C LEU A 395 40.12 3.71 16.41
N LEU A 396 41.20 3.00 16.74
CA LEU A 396 41.61 1.77 16.04
C LEU A 396 40.53 0.69 16.08
N GLN A 397 39.89 0.47 17.23
CA GLN A 397 38.82 -0.51 17.38
C GLN A 397 37.61 -0.17 16.50
N MET A 398 37.27 1.12 16.38
CA MET A 398 36.23 1.57 15.44
C MET A 398 36.62 1.32 13.98
N VAL A 399 37.88 1.56 13.59
CA VAL A 399 38.37 1.26 12.23
C VAL A 399 38.32 -0.24 11.95
N ALA A 400 38.78 -1.08 12.88
CA ALA A 400 38.74 -2.53 12.75
C ALA A 400 37.31 -3.09 12.66
N LYS A 401 36.37 -2.54 13.44
CA LYS A 401 34.95 -2.87 13.35
C LYS A 401 34.36 -2.49 11.99
N ASP A 402 34.75 -1.35 11.44
CA ASP A 402 34.30 -0.88 10.12
C ASP A 402 34.79 -1.78 8.98
N ILE A 403 36.08 -2.16 9.00
CA ILE A 403 36.67 -3.08 8.00
C ILE A 403 35.96 -4.43 8.02
N ARG A 404 35.74 -5.02 9.21
CA ARG A 404 35.04 -6.30 9.35
C ARG A 404 33.60 -6.24 8.82
N GLN A 405 32.91 -5.12 9.01
CA GLN A 405 31.51 -4.96 8.58
C GLN A 405 31.37 -4.43 7.13
N GLN A 406 32.46 -4.14 6.43
CA GLN A 406 32.44 -3.50 5.11
C GLN A 406 31.66 -4.31 4.06
N ARG A 407 31.86 -5.64 4.02
CA ARG A 407 31.19 -6.52 3.04
C ARG A 407 29.68 -6.57 3.26
N VAL A 408 29.26 -6.70 4.52
CA VAL A 408 27.85 -6.70 4.92
C VAL A 408 27.19 -5.36 4.58
N ARG A 409 27.84 -4.23 4.86
CA ARG A 409 27.33 -2.89 4.51
C ARG A 409 27.21 -2.68 3.01
N ARG A 410 28.11 -3.23 2.20
CA ARG A 410 28.02 -3.18 0.72
C ARG A 410 26.83 -3.99 0.22
N GLN A 411 26.64 -5.20 0.74
CA GLN A 411 25.52 -6.05 0.35
C GLN A 411 24.17 -5.41 0.72
N ARG A 412 24.06 -4.83 1.92
CA ARG A 412 22.86 -4.09 2.37
C ARG A 412 22.54 -2.90 1.47
N ARG A 413 23.53 -2.04 1.17
CA ARG A 413 23.35 -0.91 0.25
C ARG A 413 22.95 -1.36 -1.16
N GLY A 414 23.48 -2.49 -1.64
CA GLY A 414 23.07 -3.07 -2.92
C GLY A 414 21.60 -3.49 -2.92
N ALA A 415 21.16 -4.18 -1.87
CA ALA A 415 19.76 -4.58 -1.71
C ALA A 415 18.81 -3.37 -1.57
N GLU A 416 19.20 -2.35 -0.81
CA GLU A 416 18.45 -1.09 -0.68
C GLU A 416 18.38 -0.33 -2.00
N LEU A 417 19.49 -0.19 -2.72
CA LEU A 417 19.50 0.44 -4.04
C LEU A 417 18.53 -0.25 -4.98
N HIS A 418 18.54 -1.59 -5.00
CA HIS A 418 17.62 -2.35 -5.83
C HIS A 418 16.15 -2.10 -5.45
N LYS A 419 15.84 -2.10 -4.14
CA LYS A 419 14.49 -1.78 -3.65
C LYS A 419 14.06 -0.35 -4.00
N LEU A 420 14.96 0.63 -3.86
CA LEU A 420 14.70 2.02 -4.20
C LEU A 420 14.50 2.20 -5.71
N GLN A 421 15.27 1.51 -6.55
CA GLN A 421 15.08 1.51 -8.01
C GLN A 421 13.71 0.95 -8.40
N GLN A 422 13.30 -0.18 -7.81
CA GLN A 422 11.97 -0.75 -8.04
C GLN A 422 10.85 0.22 -7.58
N THR A 423 11.03 0.85 -6.41
CA THR A 423 10.05 1.81 -5.88
C THR A 423 9.95 3.05 -6.77
N LEU A 424 11.09 3.55 -7.28
CA LEU A 424 11.14 4.69 -8.19
C LEU A 424 10.46 4.38 -9.52
N SER A 425 10.68 3.19 -10.11
CA SER A 425 9.96 2.75 -11.31
C SER A 425 8.45 2.75 -11.09
N ARG A 426 7.97 2.15 -10.00
CA ARG A 426 6.54 2.11 -9.65
C ARG A 426 5.96 3.50 -9.40
N LEU A 427 6.71 4.40 -8.77
CA LEU A 427 6.28 5.79 -8.57
C LEU A 427 6.23 6.56 -9.88
N GLN A 428 7.17 6.31 -10.80
CA GLN A 428 7.14 6.91 -12.13
C GLN A 428 5.94 6.42 -12.94
N GLU A 429 5.64 5.11 -12.90
CA GLU A 429 4.43 4.53 -13.50
C GLU A 429 3.15 5.14 -12.90
N LYS A 430 3.11 5.32 -11.57
CA LYS A 430 1.96 5.94 -10.90
C LYS A 430 1.84 7.43 -11.23
N SER A 431 2.96 8.14 -11.32
CA SER A 431 3.00 9.54 -11.70
C SER A 431 2.52 9.73 -13.14
N SER A 432 2.97 8.89 -14.08
CA SER A 432 2.53 8.97 -15.47
C SER A 432 1.05 8.66 -15.60
N PHE A 433 0.54 7.67 -14.86
CA PHE A 433 -0.89 7.36 -14.78
C PHE A 433 -1.71 8.56 -14.29
N HIS A 434 -1.31 9.20 -13.18
CA HIS A 434 -2.02 10.38 -12.67
C HIS A 434 -1.92 11.59 -13.59
N CYS A 435 -0.77 11.80 -14.26
CA CYS A 435 -0.65 12.83 -15.29
C CYS A 435 -1.65 12.60 -16.44
N GLN A 436 -1.73 11.37 -16.95
CA GLN A 436 -2.73 11.00 -17.97
C GLN A 436 -4.16 11.20 -17.47
N GLN A 437 -4.42 10.89 -16.19
CA GLN A 437 -5.73 11.10 -15.57
C GLN A 437 -6.10 12.59 -15.50
N VAL A 438 -5.15 13.46 -15.14
CA VAL A 438 -5.34 14.92 -15.15
C VAL A 438 -5.58 15.44 -16.56
N GLU A 439 -4.82 14.96 -17.56
CA GLU A 439 -5.03 15.33 -18.96
C GLU A 439 -6.39 14.89 -19.49
N PHE A 440 -6.84 13.69 -19.11
CA PHE A 440 -8.16 13.18 -19.44
C PHE A 440 -9.27 14.05 -18.84
N TYR A 441 -9.18 14.40 -17.55
CA TYR A 441 -10.15 15.29 -16.92
C TYR A 441 -10.13 16.69 -17.53
N ARG A 442 -8.95 17.22 -17.89
CA ARG A 442 -8.84 18.47 -18.64
C ARG A 442 -9.57 18.36 -19.97
N HIS A 443 -9.28 17.36 -20.79
CA HIS A 443 -9.96 17.14 -22.07
C HIS A 443 -11.48 16.99 -21.91
N TYR A 444 -11.93 16.27 -20.89
CA TYR A 444 -13.35 16.09 -20.59
C TYR A 444 -14.02 17.42 -20.24
N ILE A 445 -13.40 18.23 -19.37
CA ILE A 445 -13.90 19.57 -19.00
C ILE A 445 -13.92 20.48 -20.23
N THR A 446 -12.83 20.54 -21.00
CA THR A 446 -12.78 21.36 -22.23
C THR A 446 -13.86 20.94 -23.21
N SER A 447 -14.05 19.63 -23.40
CA SER A 447 -15.12 19.10 -24.27
C SER A 447 -16.50 19.51 -23.75
N CYS A 448 -16.76 19.41 -22.44
CA CYS A 448 -18.03 19.85 -21.85
C CYS A 448 -18.25 21.37 -22.04
N LEU A 449 -17.21 22.18 -21.86
CA LEU A 449 -17.25 23.62 -22.10
C LEU A 449 -17.48 23.94 -23.59
N ASP A 450 -16.87 23.20 -24.51
CA ASP A 450 -17.09 23.32 -25.95
C ASP A 450 -18.53 22.96 -26.33
N TYR A 451 -19.10 21.91 -25.73
CA TYR A 451 -20.52 21.57 -25.92
C TYR A 451 -21.47 22.65 -25.38
N LEU A 452 -21.13 23.28 -24.25
CA LEU A 452 -21.92 24.38 -23.68
C LEU A 452 -21.81 25.68 -24.50
N THR A 453 -20.62 26.00 -25.01
CA THR A 453 -20.36 27.22 -25.81
C THR A 453 -20.81 27.10 -27.27
N THR A 454 -20.80 25.89 -27.84
CA THR A 454 -21.41 25.63 -29.15
C THR A 454 -22.94 25.63 -29.08
N GLY A 455 -23.52 25.26 -27.94
CA GLY A 455 -24.95 25.44 -27.64
C GLY A 455 -25.37 26.92 -27.47
N SER A 456 -24.45 27.81 -27.09
CA SER A 456 -24.75 29.24 -26.87
C SER A 456 -24.52 30.14 -28.10
N LYS A 457 -23.94 29.61 -29.19
CA LYS A 457 -23.74 30.35 -30.46
C LYS A 457 -24.73 29.91 -31.53
N GLY A 458 -26.01 30.15 -31.26
CA GLY A 458 -27.12 29.88 -32.15
C GLY A 458 -27.83 31.14 -32.64
N THR A 459 -27.13 32.21 -33.02
CA THR A 459 -27.72 33.24 -33.91
C THR A 459 -26.63 33.96 -34.71
N LYS A 460 -26.70 33.82 -36.05
CA LYS A 460 -25.95 34.52 -37.10
C LYS A 460 -24.50 34.05 -37.36
N ARG A 461 -24.32 33.17 -38.37
CA ARG A 461 -23.55 33.48 -39.60
C ARG A 461 -23.58 32.34 -40.64
N ASN A 462 -24.04 32.74 -41.82
CA ASN A 462 -24.05 32.23 -43.19
C ASN A 462 -23.24 31.00 -43.63
N ALA A 463 -23.90 30.30 -44.57
CA ALA A 463 -23.49 29.30 -45.56
C ALA A 463 -22.01 29.25 -46.00
N ALA A 464 -21.44 28.02 -45.94
CA ALA A 464 -20.57 27.44 -46.96
C ALA A 464 -20.44 25.91 -46.71
N GLU A 465 -20.36 25.14 -47.78
CA GLU A 465 -20.47 23.68 -47.87
C GLU A 465 -19.31 22.90 -47.18
N SER A 466 -19.62 21.77 -46.54
CA SER A 466 -19.12 20.44 -46.99
C SER A 466 -19.51 19.30 -46.04
N ARG A 467 -19.71 18.16 -46.69
CA ARG A 467 -20.26 16.86 -46.28
C ARG A 467 -19.72 16.23 -44.99
N GLY A 468 -20.64 15.54 -44.28
CA GLY A 468 -20.37 14.19 -43.79
C GLY A 468 -20.43 13.94 -42.28
N LYS A 469 -21.64 13.95 -41.70
CA LYS A 469 -22.07 13.06 -40.60
C LYS A 469 -23.55 13.33 -40.30
N LYS A 470 -24.40 12.32 -40.50
CA LYS A 470 -25.83 12.38 -40.14
C LYS A 470 -25.94 12.64 -38.63
N LYS A 471 -26.21 13.88 -38.23
CA LYS A 471 -26.67 14.18 -36.87
C LYS A 471 -28.00 13.45 -36.68
N LEU A 472 -28.06 12.57 -35.68
CA LEU A 472 -29.34 12.05 -35.19
C LEU A 472 -30.22 13.25 -34.82
N PRO A 473 -31.50 13.28 -35.22
CA PRO A 473 -32.37 14.41 -34.93
C PRO A 473 -32.44 14.59 -33.41
N ALA A 474 -32.14 15.80 -32.94
CA ALA A 474 -32.34 16.14 -31.54
C ALA A 474 -33.85 16.09 -31.27
N LEU A 475 -34.29 15.05 -30.54
CA LEU A 475 -35.65 14.95 -30.04
C LEU A 475 -35.80 15.94 -28.88
N SER A 476 -36.53 17.02 -29.09
CA SER A 476 -36.92 17.93 -28.02
C SER A 476 -38.08 17.30 -27.24
N TYR A 477 -37.87 17.11 -25.94
CA TYR A 477 -38.93 16.71 -25.00
C TYR A 477 -39.25 17.90 -24.10
N SER A 478 -40.52 18.17 -23.85
CA SER A 478 -40.93 19.17 -22.87
C SER A 478 -40.52 18.70 -21.46
N ALA A 479 -40.20 19.65 -20.58
CA ALA A 479 -39.80 19.35 -19.20
C ALA A 479 -40.88 18.52 -18.49
N ALA A 480 -42.16 18.85 -18.67
CA ALA A 480 -43.29 18.07 -18.15
C ALA A 480 -43.25 16.58 -18.56
N ARG A 481 -42.89 16.28 -19.81
CA ARG A 481 -42.83 14.91 -20.33
C ARG A 481 -41.62 14.12 -19.80
N LEU A 482 -40.59 14.81 -19.29
CA LEU A 482 -39.43 14.19 -18.63
C LEU A 482 -39.69 13.97 -17.13
N GLN A 483 -40.52 14.80 -16.50
CA GLN A 483 -41.01 14.59 -15.13
C GLN A 483 -41.97 13.41 -15.07
N GLU A 484 -42.94 13.30 -15.98
CA GLU A 484 -43.84 12.14 -16.08
C GLU A 484 -43.10 10.82 -16.31
N LYS A 485 -41.93 10.87 -16.96
CA LYS A 485 -41.06 9.70 -17.19
C LYS A 485 -40.11 9.41 -16.02
N GLY A 486 -40.21 10.16 -14.92
CA GLY A 486 -39.37 9.98 -13.72
C GLY A 486 -37.89 10.33 -13.92
N VAL A 487 -37.56 11.06 -14.99
CA VAL A 487 -36.18 11.51 -15.28
C VAL A 487 -35.88 12.83 -14.56
N LEU A 488 -36.89 13.68 -14.37
CA LEU A 488 -36.84 14.88 -13.53
C LEU A 488 -37.67 14.65 -12.26
N LEU A 489 -37.12 14.98 -11.10
CA LEU A 489 -37.77 14.79 -9.81
C LEU A 489 -38.83 15.88 -9.55
N GLU A 490 -38.50 17.15 -9.83
CA GLU A 490 -39.42 18.29 -9.72
C GLU A 490 -39.06 19.36 -10.77
N ILE A 491 -40.04 20.19 -11.13
CA ILE A 491 -39.86 21.36 -12.02
C ILE A 491 -40.40 22.57 -11.28
N GLU A 492 -39.55 23.56 -10.99
CA GLU A 492 -40.00 24.85 -10.46
C GLU A 492 -40.83 25.59 -11.53
N ASP A 493 -41.97 26.14 -11.11
CA ASP A 493 -42.96 26.90 -11.90
C ASP A 493 -43.97 26.12 -12.77
N LEU A 494 -44.10 24.79 -12.64
CA LEU A 494 -45.26 24.08 -13.20
C LEU A 494 -46.42 24.11 -12.19
N PRO A 495 -47.64 24.60 -12.54
CA PRO A 495 -48.78 24.48 -11.65
C PRO A 495 -49.06 23.00 -11.39
N THR A 496 -49.19 22.60 -10.12
CA THR A 496 -49.69 21.28 -9.72
C THR A 496 -51.14 21.16 -10.17
N THR A 497 -51.37 20.74 -11.41
CA THR A 497 -52.71 20.45 -11.90
C THR A 497 -53.16 19.05 -11.49
N GLN A 498 -54.41 19.03 -11.04
CA GLN A 498 -55.24 17.94 -10.49
C GLN A 498 -55.20 16.60 -11.24
#